data_AF-A0A067L6P2-F1
#
_entry.id   AF-A0A067L6P2-F1
#
_cell.length_a   1.000
_cell.length_b   1.000
_cell.length_c   1.000
_cell.angle_alpha   90.00
_cell.angle_beta   90.00
_cell.angle_gamma   90.00
#
_symmetry.space_group_name_H-M   'P 1'
#
loop_
_entity.id
_entity.type
_entity.pdbx_description
1 polymer ?
#
loop_
_entity_poly.entity_id
_entity_poly.type
_entity_poly.pdbx_seq_one_letter_code
_entity_poly.pdbx_strand_id
1 'polypeptide(L)'
;MKKLSPASAFLSLILLVSSLIITHVEAEVITLTPDTFSDKVKEKDTAWFVKFCVPWCKHCKNLGSLWEDLGKAMEGEDEIEVGEVDCGTSKSVCTKVDIHSYPTFKLFYDGEEVAKYQGPRDVESLKSFVLEEAEKAATKAQIDIEGFIDRSRSADESRNGINKVRHLWDRHPSPGHIVDCRQSLMLFSYPSRDQGLFNTCLRMHSFCMQGPVELTHFKSLILYKEFHLKV
;
A
#
# COMPACT_ATOMS: atom_id res chain seq x y z
N MET A 1 -7.74 24.13 58.67
CA MET A 1 -8.33 22.89 58.12
C MET A 1 -9.20 23.27 56.93
N LYS A 2 -8.74 23.05 55.69
CA LYS A 2 -9.48 23.46 54.48
C LYS A 2 -10.59 22.43 54.24
N LYS A 3 -11.86 22.85 54.37
CA LYS A 3 -13.02 22.01 54.06
C LYS A 3 -13.00 21.74 52.55
N LEU A 4 -12.72 20.50 52.17
CA LEU A 4 -12.86 20.07 50.78
C LEU A 4 -14.34 20.20 50.39
N SER A 5 -14.59 20.96 49.33
CA SER A 5 -15.93 21.10 48.76
C SER A 5 -16.38 19.76 48.18
N PRO A 6 -17.62 19.31 48.43
CA PRO A 6 -18.15 18.05 47.91
C PRO A 6 -18.04 17.97 46.37
N ALA A 7 -18.11 19.10 45.67
CA ALA A 7 -17.95 19.16 44.20
C ALA A 7 -16.58 18.64 43.71
N SER A 8 -15.53 18.79 44.50
CA SER A 8 -14.17 18.32 44.14
C SER A 8 -14.04 16.79 44.21
N ALA A 9 -14.76 16.17 45.14
CA ALA A 9 -14.82 14.71 45.26
C ALA A 9 -15.61 14.08 44.11
N PHE A 10 -16.69 14.72 43.66
CA PHE A 10 -17.49 14.24 42.51
C PHE A 10 -16.72 14.32 41.20
N LEU A 11 -15.96 15.40 40.95
CA LEU A 11 -15.13 15.52 39.74
C LEU A 11 -14.00 14.47 39.70
N SER A 12 -13.40 14.19 40.86
CA SER A 12 -12.34 13.18 40.97
C SER A 12 -12.88 11.76 40.75
N LEU A 13 -14.10 11.48 41.21
CA LEU A 13 -14.77 10.19 40.99
C LEU A 13 -15.17 9.99 39.52
N ILE A 14 -15.64 11.05 38.85
CA ILE A 14 -15.99 11.00 37.42
C ILE A 14 -14.76 10.72 36.55
N LEU A 15 -13.61 11.33 36.86
CA LEU A 15 -12.35 11.06 36.15
C LEU A 15 -11.86 9.61 36.35
N LEU A 16 -11.99 9.06 37.57
CA LEU A 16 -11.64 7.66 37.84
C LEU A 16 -12.58 6.66 37.15
N VAL A 17 -13.87 6.98 37.04
CA VAL A 17 -14.85 6.12 36.35
C VAL A 17 -14.68 6.18 34.81
N SER A 18 -14.27 7.33 34.26
CA SER A 18 -14.01 7.46 32.81
C SER A 18 -12.86 6.59 32.32
N SER A 19 -11.87 6.30 33.17
CA SER A 19 -10.75 5.41 32.85
C SER A 19 -11.09 3.91 32.94
N LEU A 20 -12.30 3.56 33.40
CA LEU A 20 -12.77 2.18 33.55
C LEU A 20 -13.81 1.76 32.51
N ILE A 21 -14.12 2.62 31.53
CA ILE A 21 -14.96 2.23 30.40
C ILE A 21 -14.07 1.44 29.44
N ILE A 22 -13.86 0.16 29.78
CA ILE A 22 -13.40 -0.83 28.81
C ILE A 22 -14.59 -1.02 27.87
N THR A 23 -14.50 -0.44 26.67
CA THR A 23 -15.46 -0.73 25.59
C THR A 23 -15.32 -2.20 25.26
N HIS A 24 -16.23 -3.02 25.77
CA HIS A 24 -16.32 -4.43 25.40
C HIS A 24 -16.88 -4.48 23.98
N VAL A 25 -16.02 -4.72 23.00
CA VAL A 25 -16.45 -5.03 21.63
C VAL A 25 -16.77 -6.51 21.64
N GLU A 26 -18.06 -6.86 21.69
CA GLU A 26 -18.47 -8.24 21.40
C GLU A 26 -18.13 -8.52 19.93
N ALA A 27 -17.35 -9.57 19.67
CA ALA A 27 -17.08 -10.02 18.31
C ALA A 27 -18.34 -10.74 17.78
N GLU A 28 -19.28 -9.92 17.31
CA GLU A 28 -20.49 -10.38 16.63
C GLU A 28 -20.20 -10.48 15.12
N VAL A 29 -20.78 -11.50 14.46
CA VAL A 29 -20.70 -11.60 13.00
C VAL A 29 -21.41 -10.39 12.37
N ILE A 30 -20.68 -9.57 11.64
CA ILE A 30 -21.20 -8.32 11.06
C ILE A 30 -21.86 -8.60 9.70
N THR A 31 -23.14 -8.27 9.55
CA THR A 31 -23.79 -8.30 8.23
C THR A 31 -23.36 -7.11 7.37
N LEU A 32 -22.74 -7.39 6.24
CA LEU A 32 -22.28 -6.40 5.26
C LEU A 32 -23.29 -6.28 4.11
N THR A 33 -23.67 -5.04 3.80
CA THR A 33 -24.61 -4.68 2.74
C THR A 33 -23.87 -3.97 1.60
N PRO A 34 -24.52 -3.68 0.46
CA PRO A 34 -23.89 -2.92 -0.62
C PRO A 34 -23.38 -1.54 -0.19
N ASP A 35 -24.00 -0.95 0.82
CA ASP A 35 -23.65 0.38 1.33
C ASP A 35 -22.47 0.33 2.32
N THR A 36 -22.34 -0.75 3.10
CA THR A 36 -21.30 -0.85 4.14
C THR A 36 -20.06 -1.63 3.71
N PHE A 37 -20.20 -2.58 2.77
CA PHE A 37 -19.14 -3.52 2.41
C PHE A 37 -17.84 -2.81 2.00
N SER A 38 -17.90 -1.86 1.07
CA SER A 38 -16.72 -1.15 0.55
C SER A 38 -15.96 -0.43 1.65
N ASP A 39 -16.66 0.22 2.56
CA ASP A 39 -16.04 1.06 3.58
C ASP A 39 -15.45 0.21 4.69
N LYS A 40 -16.13 -0.87 5.06
CA LYS A 40 -15.65 -1.83 6.05
C LYS A 40 -14.38 -2.54 5.60
N VAL A 41 -14.37 -3.15 4.41
CA VAL A 41 -13.16 -3.89 3.96
C VAL A 41 -11.94 -3.00 3.69
N LYS A 42 -12.11 -1.67 3.65
CA LYS A 42 -11.04 -0.66 3.51
C LYS A 42 -10.60 -0.06 4.85
N GLU A 43 -11.14 -0.54 5.95
CA GLU A 43 -10.72 -0.13 7.28
C GLU A 43 -9.22 -0.43 7.43
N LYS A 44 -8.47 0.58 7.87
CA LYS A 44 -7.01 0.52 7.94
C LYS A 44 -6.60 -0.43 9.05
N ASP A 45 -5.55 -1.20 8.77
CA ASP A 45 -4.96 -2.15 9.72
C ASP A 45 -5.95 -3.22 10.23
N THR A 46 -7.05 -3.45 9.49
CA THR A 46 -8.09 -4.44 9.85
C THR A 46 -8.29 -5.44 8.73
N ALA A 47 -8.17 -6.73 9.06
CA ALA A 47 -8.52 -7.84 8.19
C ALA A 47 -10.01 -8.16 8.31
N TRP A 48 -10.71 -8.29 7.17
CA TRP A 48 -12.13 -8.66 7.10
C TRP A 48 -12.29 -10.05 6.52
N PHE A 49 -12.66 -11.02 7.36
CA PHE A 49 -12.97 -12.38 6.91
C PHE A 49 -14.47 -12.52 6.63
N VAL A 50 -14.82 -12.62 5.35
CA VAL A 50 -16.21 -12.49 4.90
C VAL A 50 -16.74 -13.80 4.30
N LYS A 51 -17.88 -14.26 4.82
CA LYS A 51 -18.68 -15.35 4.25
C LYS A 51 -19.71 -14.81 3.25
N PHE A 52 -19.64 -15.28 2.01
CA PHE A 52 -20.61 -15.00 0.96
C PHE A 52 -21.53 -16.20 0.76
N CYS A 53 -22.83 -15.98 0.92
CA CYS A 53 -23.79 -17.06 1.06
C CYS A 53 -25.22 -16.61 0.67
N VAL A 54 -26.18 -17.54 0.66
CA VAL A 54 -27.61 -17.27 0.42
C VAL A 54 -28.47 -18.10 1.38
N PRO A 55 -29.61 -17.58 1.87
CA PRO A 55 -30.37 -18.19 2.97
C PRO A 55 -31.05 -19.52 2.61
N TRP A 56 -31.28 -19.79 1.32
CA TRP A 56 -31.94 -21.00 0.84
C TRP A 56 -30.97 -22.14 0.49
N CYS A 57 -29.66 -21.89 0.51
CA CYS A 57 -28.66 -22.91 0.19
C CYS A 57 -28.46 -23.89 1.36
N LYS A 58 -28.54 -25.20 1.09
CA LYS A 58 -28.35 -26.24 2.12
C LYS A 58 -26.96 -26.20 2.75
N HIS A 59 -25.90 -26.02 1.94
CA HIS A 59 -24.52 -25.95 2.44
C HIS A 59 -24.27 -24.71 3.32
N CYS A 60 -25.02 -23.64 3.06
CA CYS A 60 -25.01 -22.41 3.84
C CYS A 60 -25.68 -22.57 5.20
N LYS A 61 -26.85 -23.22 5.25
CA LYS A 61 -27.58 -23.44 6.52
C LYS A 61 -26.77 -24.25 7.53
N ASN A 62 -26.06 -25.27 7.06
CA ASN A 62 -25.20 -26.10 7.91
C ASN A 62 -23.98 -25.36 8.47
N LEU A 63 -23.65 -24.19 7.92
CA LEU A 63 -22.49 -23.40 8.29
C LEU A 63 -22.85 -22.26 9.27
N GLY A 64 -24.15 -21.93 9.42
CA GLY A 64 -24.60 -20.78 10.20
C GLY A 64 -24.03 -20.75 11.62
N SER A 65 -24.28 -21.82 12.41
CA SER A 65 -23.78 -21.90 13.79
C SER A 65 -22.25 -21.89 13.88
N LEU A 66 -21.58 -22.55 12.94
CA LEU A 66 -20.11 -22.58 12.90
C LEU A 66 -19.52 -21.19 12.65
N TRP A 67 -20.18 -20.37 11.83
CA TRP A 67 -19.73 -19.02 11.54
C TRP A 67 -19.92 -18.09 12.75
N GLU A 68 -21.00 -18.27 13.51
CA GLU A 68 -21.22 -17.58 14.79
C GLU A 68 -20.18 -18.01 15.84
N ASP A 69 -19.88 -19.31 15.92
CA ASP A 69 -18.84 -19.83 16.82
C ASP A 69 -17.44 -19.31 16.45
N LEU A 70 -17.17 -19.12 15.15
CA LEU A 70 -15.96 -18.45 14.70
C LEU A 70 -15.91 -17.00 15.17
N GLY A 71 -16.99 -16.22 15.02
CA GLY A 71 -17.05 -14.84 15.52
C GLY A 71 -16.66 -14.74 16.99
N LYS A 72 -17.25 -15.60 17.83
CA LYS A 72 -16.91 -15.70 19.26
C LYS A 72 -15.46 -16.14 19.50
N ALA A 73 -14.96 -17.08 18.71
CA ALA A 73 -13.58 -17.55 18.85
C ALA A 73 -12.54 -16.49 18.45
N MET A 74 -12.95 -15.43 17.74
CA MET A 74 -12.12 -14.29 17.36
C MET A 74 -12.25 -13.12 18.35
N GLU A 75 -13.02 -13.25 19.44
CA GLU A 75 -13.04 -12.25 20.51
C GLU A 75 -11.61 -12.01 21.05
N GLY A 76 -11.19 -10.74 21.06
CA GLY A 76 -9.86 -10.31 21.50
C GLY A 76 -8.84 -10.16 20.36
N GLU A 77 -9.18 -10.50 19.12
CA GLU A 77 -8.37 -10.21 17.93
C GLU A 77 -8.79 -8.86 17.32
N ASP A 78 -8.34 -7.74 17.92
CA ASP A 78 -8.81 -6.38 17.58
C ASP A 78 -8.53 -5.95 16.12
N GLU A 79 -7.63 -6.64 15.42
CA GLU A 79 -7.25 -6.37 14.02
C GLU A 79 -8.01 -7.24 13.01
N ILE A 80 -8.97 -8.06 13.47
CA ILE A 80 -9.67 -9.02 12.61
C ILE A 80 -11.18 -9.00 12.87
N GLU A 81 -11.93 -8.71 11.80
CA GLU A 81 -13.39 -8.65 11.81
C GLU A 81 -14.00 -9.80 11.00
N VAL A 82 -15.08 -10.39 11.52
CA VAL A 82 -15.80 -11.48 10.86
C VAL A 82 -17.11 -10.96 10.28
N GLY A 83 -17.24 -11.03 8.96
CA GLY A 83 -18.39 -10.51 8.22
C GLY A 83 -19.19 -11.58 7.50
N GLU A 84 -20.41 -11.24 7.12
CA GLU A 84 -21.22 -12.03 6.20
C GLU A 84 -21.97 -11.16 5.18
N VAL A 85 -22.16 -11.71 3.98
CA VAL A 85 -22.93 -11.09 2.91
C VAL A 85 -23.96 -12.09 2.38
N ASP A 86 -25.23 -11.70 2.43
CA ASP A 86 -26.30 -12.40 1.72
C ASP A 86 -26.32 -11.98 0.24
N CYS A 87 -25.83 -12.85 -0.63
CA CYS A 87 -25.80 -12.62 -2.07
C CYS A 87 -27.18 -12.68 -2.74
N GLY A 88 -28.23 -13.12 -2.04
CA GLY A 88 -29.61 -13.06 -2.51
C GLY A 88 -30.12 -11.62 -2.58
N THR A 89 -29.78 -10.83 -1.57
CA THR A 89 -30.15 -9.40 -1.43
C THR A 89 -29.04 -8.47 -1.92
N SER A 90 -27.78 -8.84 -1.73
CA SER A 90 -26.59 -8.03 -2.03
C SER A 90 -25.84 -8.48 -3.29
N LYS A 91 -26.58 -8.78 -4.37
CA LYS A 91 -26.03 -9.32 -5.63
C LYS A 91 -24.90 -8.50 -6.23
N SER A 92 -24.96 -7.17 -6.10
CA SER A 92 -23.96 -6.25 -6.63
C SER A 92 -22.59 -6.44 -5.96
N VAL A 93 -22.56 -6.68 -4.65
CA VAL A 93 -21.32 -6.98 -3.91
C VAL A 93 -20.74 -8.30 -4.40
N CYS A 94 -21.55 -9.36 -4.41
CA CYS A 94 -21.10 -10.70 -4.76
C CYS A 94 -20.63 -10.82 -6.22
N THR A 95 -21.22 -10.04 -7.13
CA THR A 95 -20.75 -9.95 -8.51
C THR A 95 -19.40 -9.22 -8.60
N LYS A 96 -19.23 -8.11 -7.87
CA LYS A 96 -17.97 -7.34 -7.87
C LYS A 96 -16.80 -8.14 -7.32
N VAL A 97 -17.04 -8.98 -6.31
CA VAL A 97 -16.02 -9.83 -5.69
C VAL A 97 -16.02 -11.26 -6.24
N ASP A 98 -16.56 -11.47 -7.45
CA ASP A 98 -16.43 -12.71 -8.21
C ASP A 98 -16.90 -13.99 -7.49
N ILE A 99 -18.09 -13.94 -6.88
CA ILE A 99 -18.69 -15.08 -6.17
C ILE A 99 -19.55 -15.92 -7.13
N HIS A 100 -19.06 -17.12 -7.44
CA HIS A 100 -19.74 -18.07 -8.35
C HIS A 100 -20.40 -19.26 -7.64
N SER A 101 -20.09 -19.49 -6.36
CA SER A 101 -20.61 -20.63 -5.60
C SER A 101 -20.74 -20.31 -4.12
N TYR A 102 -21.60 -21.07 -3.44
CA TYR A 102 -21.91 -20.88 -2.02
C TYR A 102 -21.67 -22.14 -1.20
N PRO A 103 -21.18 -22.00 0.06
CA PRO A 103 -20.57 -20.80 0.62
C PRO A 103 -19.18 -20.52 -0.01
N THR A 104 -18.79 -19.25 -0.08
CA THR A 104 -17.42 -18.82 -0.40
C THR A 104 -16.91 -17.94 0.73
N PHE A 105 -15.63 -18.07 1.08
CA PHE A 105 -14.98 -17.27 2.11
C PHE A 105 -13.79 -16.53 1.51
N LYS A 106 -13.70 -15.23 1.79
CA LYS A 106 -12.58 -14.39 1.34
C LYS A 106 -12.10 -13.53 2.49
N LEU A 107 -10.79 -13.31 2.53
CA LEU A 107 -10.14 -12.39 3.44
C LEU A 107 -9.80 -11.11 2.67
N PHE A 108 -10.18 -9.99 3.24
CA PHE A 108 -9.86 -8.67 2.71
C PHE A 108 -8.93 -7.94 3.68
N TYR A 109 -8.00 -7.16 3.14
CA TYR A 109 -7.14 -6.28 3.93
C TYR A 109 -6.90 -5.00 3.11
N ASP A 110 -7.15 -3.84 3.73
CA ASP A 110 -6.99 -2.52 3.10
C ASP A 110 -7.71 -2.36 1.74
N GLY A 111 -8.88 -3.00 1.63
CA GLY A 111 -9.75 -2.97 0.45
C GLY A 111 -9.46 -4.03 -0.61
N GLU A 112 -8.39 -4.81 -0.47
CA GLU A 112 -8.00 -5.84 -1.43
C GLU A 112 -8.34 -7.24 -0.94
N GLU A 113 -8.73 -8.13 -1.87
CA GLU A 113 -8.83 -9.57 -1.57
C GLU A 113 -7.41 -10.14 -1.45
N VAL A 114 -7.00 -10.52 -0.24
CA VAL A 114 -5.66 -11.04 0.03
C VAL A 114 -5.62 -12.57 0.01
N ALA A 115 -6.72 -13.24 0.37
CA ALA A 115 -6.79 -14.69 0.38
C ALA A 115 -8.21 -15.22 0.19
N LYS A 116 -8.32 -16.45 -0.33
CA LYS A 116 -9.57 -17.22 -0.45
C LYS A 116 -9.43 -18.54 0.28
N TYR A 117 -10.33 -18.83 1.21
CA TYR A 117 -10.27 -20.08 1.97
C TYR A 117 -10.93 -21.23 1.20
N GLN A 118 -10.26 -22.38 1.17
CA GLN A 118 -10.73 -23.61 0.51
C GLN A 118 -10.59 -24.86 1.39
N GLY A 119 -10.23 -24.67 2.66
CA GLY A 119 -9.96 -25.77 3.59
C GLY A 119 -11.21 -26.35 4.28
N PRO A 120 -10.98 -27.19 5.31
CA PRO A 120 -12.02 -27.77 6.16
C PRO A 120 -12.95 -26.72 6.79
N ARG A 121 -14.23 -27.05 6.98
CA ARG A 121 -15.21 -26.15 7.59
C ARG A 121 -15.39 -26.50 9.06
N ASP A 122 -14.37 -26.18 9.85
CA ASP A 122 -14.34 -26.23 11.31
C ASP A 122 -13.72 -24.94 11.84
N VAL A 123 -14.07 -24.57 13.07
CA VAL A 123 -13.69 -23.27 13.67
C VAL A 123 -12.18 -23.14 13.79
N GLU A 124 -11.48 -24.22 14.14
CA GLU A 124 -10.02 -24.21 14.32
C GLU A 124 -9.31 -23.92 12.99
N SER A 125 -9.65 -24.65 11.93
CA SER A 125 -9.04 -24.44 10.61
C SER A 125 -9.32 -23.04 10.05
N LEU A 126 -10.53 -22.52 10.27
CA LEU A 126 -10.90 -21.15 9.86
C LEU A 126 -10.12 -20.10 10.65
N LYS A 127 -10.08 -20.23 11.99
CA LYS A 127 -9.35 -19.31 12.86
C LYS A 127 -7.87 -19.27 12.51
N SER A 128 -7.22 -20.43 12.39
CA SER A 128 -5.79 -20.49 12.03
C SER A 128 -5.51 -19.85 10.67
N PHE A 129 -6.35 -20.10 9.67
CA PHE A 129 -6.22 -19.48 8.36
C PHE A 129 -6.29 -17.95 8.43
N VAL A 130 -7.26 -17.40 9.15
CA VAL A 130 -7.45 -15.96 9.21
C VAL A 130 -6.29 -15.29 9.93
N LEU A 131 -5.83 -15.84 11.05
CA LEU A 131 -4.68 -15.32 11.79
C LEU A 131 -3.42 -15.29 10.92
N GLU A 132 -3.11 -16.40 10.24
CA GLU A 132 -1.92 -16.52 9.40
C GLU A 132 -1.97 -15.57 8.19
N GLU A 133 -3.10 -15.50 7.49
CA GLU A 133 -3.20 -14.68 6.28
C GLU A 133 -3.35 -13.18 6.60
N ALA A 134 -3.96 -12.82 7.73
CA ALA A 134 -3.99 -11.44 8.21
C ALA A 134 -2.59 -10.93 8.55
N GLU A 135 -1.79 -11.71 9.28
CA GLU A 135 -0.40 -11.35 9.62
C GLU A 135 0.45 -11.18 8.35
N LYS A 136 0.32 -12.09 7.38
CA LYS A 136 1.00 -11.98 6.09
C LYS A 136 0.58 -10.72 5.33
N ALA A 137 -0.71 -10.39 5.31
CA ALA A 137 -1.22 -9.21 4.63
C ALA A 137 -0.70 -7.92 5.26
N ALA A 138 -0.74 -7.82 6.60
CA ALA A 138 -0.20 -6.68 7.33
C ALA A 138 1.30 -6.49 7.11
N THR A 139 2.07 -7.58 7.17
CA THR A 139 3.52 -7.56 6.92
C THR A 139 3.83 -7.11 5.48
N LYS A 140 3.09 -7.64 4.50
CA LYS A 140 3.26 -7.26 3.10
C LYS A 140 2.96 -5.77 2.87
N ALA A 141 1.89 -5.26 3.46
CA ALA A 141 1.53 -3.85 3.35
C ALA A 141 2.65 -2.93 3.89
N GLN A 142 3.28 -3.31 5.01
CA GLN A 142 4.43 -2.58 5.56
C GLN A 142 5.65 -2.60 4.64
N ILE A 143 5.98 -3.77 4.08
CA ILE A 143 7.11 -3.92 3.14
C ILE A 143 6.89 -3.09 1.86
N ASP A 144 5.67 -3.07 1.34
CA ASP A 144 5.33 -2.31 0.13
C ASP A 144 5.49 -0.80 0.35
N ILE A 145 5.15 -0.30 1.54
CA ILE A 145 5.36 1.10 1.93
C ILE A 145 6.87 1.41 2.02
N GLU A 146 7.65 0.57 2.68
CA GLU A 146 9.10 0.77 2.82
C GLU A 146 9.80 0.74 1.45
N GLY A 147 9.41 -0.20 0.59
CA GLY A 147 9.90 -0.28 -0.79
C GLY A 147 9.53 0.95 -1.64
N PHE A 148 8.37 1.57 -1.38
CA PHE A 148 7.99 2.83 -2.02
C PHE A 148 8.85 4.00 -1.51
N ILE A 149 9.07 4.09 -0.19
CA ILE A 149 9.90 5.13 0.43
C ILE A 149 11.33 5.07 -0.11
N ASP A 150 11.94 3.89 -0.18
CA ASP A 150 13.30 3.71 -0.71
C ASP A 150 13.41 4.11 -2.19
N ARG A 151 12.39 3.79 -2.98
CA ARG A 151 12.32 4.20 -4.40
C ARG A 151 12.17 5.71 -4.54
N SER A 152 11.40 6.35 -3.66
CA SER A 152 11.23 7.80 -3.67
C SER A 152 12.52 8.53 -3.28
N ARG A 153 13.25 8.01 -2.27
CA ARG A 153 14.53 8.55 -1.81
C ARG A 153 15.62 8.45 -2.89
N SER A 154 15.74 7.29 -3.53
CA SER A 154 16.71 7.11 -4.63
C SER A 154 16.40 8.00 -5.84
N ALA A 155 15.12 8.28 -6.12
CA ALA A 155 14.71 9.22 -7.16
C ALA A 155 15.06 10.68 -6.81
N ASP A 156 14.89 11.09 -5.55
CA ASP A 156 15.30 12.42 -5.09
C ASP A 156 16.83 12.59 -5.13
N GLU A 157 17.57 11.57 -4.69
CA GLU A 157 19.03 11.58 -4.73
C GLU A 157 19.57 11.67 -6.17
N SER A 158 18.91 10.98 -7.11
CA SER A 158 19.18 11.12 -8.55
C SER A 158 18.86 12.53 -9.08
N ARG A 159 17.72 13.13 -8.70
CA ARG A 159 17.37 14.51 -9.07
C ARG A 159 18.34 15.53 -8.50
N ASN A 160 18.74 15.38 -7.24
CA ASN A 160 19.69 16.26 -6.59
C ASN A 160 21.07 16.16 -7.25
N GLY A 161 21.50 14.95 -7.64
CA GLY A 161 22.69 14.74 -8.48
C GLY A 161 22.63 15.50 -9.81
N ILE A 162 21.50 15.39 -10.54
CA ILE A 162 21.30 16.11 -11.81
C ILE A 162 21.31 17.63 -11.60
N ASN A 163 20.63 18.14 -10.56
CA ASN A 163 20.59 19.56 -10.24
C ASN A 163 22.00 20.09 -9.90
N LYS A 164 22.81 19.31 -9.19
CA LYS A 164 24.20 19.66 -8.86
C LYS A 164 25.08 19.77 -10.11
N VAL A 165 24.94 18.87 -11.08
CA VAL A 165 25.68 18.94 -12.36
C VAL A 165 25.23 20.16 -13.18
N ARG A 166 23.94 20.48 -13.21
CA ARG A 166 23.41 21.67 -13.89
C ARG A 166 23.99 22.96 -13.32
N HIS A 167 24.00 23.09 -11.98
CA HIS A 167 24.58 24.26 -11.31
C HIS A 167 26.09 24.41 -11.51
N LEU A 168 26.82 23.33 -11.82
CA LEU A 168 28.23 23.41 -12.21
C LEU A 168 28.38 23.88 -13.66
N TRP A 169 27.47 23.49 -14.55
CA TRP A 169 27.48 23.94 -15.95
C TRP A 169 27.11 25.43 -16.08
N ASP A 170 26.19 25.92 -15.24
CA ASP A 170 25.74 27.32 -15.24
C ASP A 170 26.74 28.32 -14.62
N ARG A 171 27.79 27.83 -13.94
CA ARG A 171 28.86 28.69 -13.38
C ARG A 171 29.99 29.00 -14.36
N HIS A 172 29.90 28.57 -15.61
CA HIS A 172 30.86 28.96 -16.64
C HIS A 172 30.31 30.10 -17.51
N PRO A 173 30.86 31.32 -17.40
CA PRO A 173 30.45 32.42 -18.26
C PRO A 173 31.16 32.33 -19.62
N SER A 174 30.37 31.98 -20.64
CA SER A 174 30.41 32.59 -22.00
C SER A 174 31.67 32.31 -22.87
N PRO A 175 31.65 32.66 -24.19
CA PRO A 175 31.83 31.70 -25.28
C PRO A 175 33.21 31.85 -25.95
N GLY A 176 33.91 30.75 -26.21
CA GLY A 176 35.10 30.85 -27.06
C GLY A 176 36.11 29.71 -27.03
N HIS A 177 36.00 28.72 -26.14
CA HIS A 177 36.94 27.60 -26.16
C HIS A 177 36.24 26.30 -26.51
N ILE A 178 36.59 25.80 -27.71
CA ILE A 178 36.43 24.41 -28.10
C ILE A 178 37.10 23.58 -27.01
N VAL A 179 36.30 22.95 -26.17
CA VAL A 179 36.79 21.97 -25.21
C VAL A 179 37.24 20.76 -26.01
N ASP A 180 38.56 20.57 -26.08
CA ASP A 180 39.16 19.37 -26.63
C ASP A 180 38.66 18.16 -25.81
N CYS A 181 37.79 17.35 -26.42
CA CYS A 181 37.21 16.16 -25.80
C CYS A 181 38.24 15.08 -25.46
N ARG A 182 39.52 15.26 -25.82
CA ARG A 182 40.57 14.27 -25.59
C ARG A 182 41.12 14.26 -24.15
N GLN A 183 40.79 15.24 -23.31
CA GLN A 183 41.36 15.34 -21.96
C GLN A 183 40.41 14.90 -20.81
N SER A 184 39.11 14.68 -21.05
CA SER A 184 38.13 14.36 -19.99
C SER A 184 37.95 12.86 -19.69
N LEU A 185 38.70 11.97 -20.33
CA LEU A 185 38.58 10.51 -20.13
C LEU A 185 39.31 9.96 -18.89
N MET A 186 39.94 10.81 -18.07
CA MET A 186 40.74 10.37 -16.90
C MET A 186 40.03 10.47 -15.55
N LEU A 187 38.79 10.99 -15.46
CA LEU A 187 38.11 11.19 -14.15
C LEU A 187 36.89 10.31 -13.87
N PHE A 188 36.55 9.35 -14.72
CA PHE A 188 35.50 8.38 -14.43
C PHE A 188 36.09 6.99 -14.11
N SER A 189 36.84 6.92 -13.02
CA SER A 189 37.06 5.66 -12.31
C SER A 189 36.02 5.58 -11.19
N TYR A 190 34.76 5.32 -11.54
CA TYR A 190 33.71 4.96 -10.59
C TYR A 190 32.89 3.81 -11.19
N PRO A 191 32.70 2.68 -10.46
CA PRO A 191 31.94 1.56 -10.95
C PRO A 191 30.45 1.84 -10.76
N SER A 192 29.85 2.62 -11.65
CA SER A 192 28.41 2.89 -11.63
C SER A 192 27.70 1.87 -12.53
N ARG A 193 26.87 1.04 -11.92
CA ARG A 193 26.12 -0.08 -12.50
C ARG A 193 24.89 0.36 -13.32
N ASP A 194 24.93 1.55 -13.92
CA ASP A 194 23.80 2.14 -14.64
C ASP A 194 24.09 2.22 -16.15
N GLN A 195 23.54 1.25 -16.89
CA GLN A 195 23.75 1.09 -18.32
C GLN A 195 23.20 2.29 -19.14
N GLY A 196 22.27 3.08 -18.58
CA GLY A 196 21.67 4.22 -19.27
C GLY A 196 22.63 5.41 -19.43
N LEU A 197 23.40 5.71 -18.38
CA LEU A 197 24.40 6.78 -18.39
C LEU A 197 25.59 6.42 -19.28
N PHE A 198 26.02 5.15 -19.27
CA PHE A 198 27.11 4.66 -20.11
C PHE A 198 26.77 4.74 -21.61
N ASN A 199 25.55 4.33 -21.99
CA ASN A 199 25.06 4.45 -23.37
C ASN A 199 24.89 5.90 -23.84
N THR A 200 24.57 6.81 -22.90
CA THR A 200 24.47 8.25 -23.21
C THR A 200 25.86 8.86 -23.43
N CYS A 201 26.84 8.51 -22.60
CA CYS A 201 28.24 8.89 -22.81
C CYS A 201 28.82 8.33 -24.12
N LEU A 202 28.54 7.07 -24.45
CA LEU A 202 28.98 6.44 -25.71
C LEU A 202 28.38 7.13 -26.95
N ARG A 203 27.09 7.49 -26.91
CA ARG A 203 26.45 8.24 -28.01
C ARG A 203 27.03 9.64 -28.18
N MET A 204 27.36 10.31 -27.07
CA MET A 204 28.00 11.62 -27.11
C MET A 204 29.42 11.53 -27.68
N HIS A 205 30.16 10.47 -27.33
CA HIS A 205 31.50 10.21 -27.84
C HIS A 205 31.49 9.88 -29.34
N SER A 206 30.49 9.12 -29.82
CA SER A 206 30.33 8.83 -31.24
C SER A 206 29.98 10.06 -32.09
N PHE A 207 29.32 11.06 -31.50
CA PHE A 207 28.99 12.32 -32.16
C PHE A 207 30.21 13.27 -32.27
N CYS A 208 31.13 13.24 -31.29
CA CYS A 208 32.34 14.07 -31.33
C CYS A 208 33.37 13.64 -32.40
N MET A 209 33.31 12.39 -32.87
CA MET A 209 34.29 11.84 -33.84
C MET A 209 33.96 12.17 -35.30
N GLN A 210 32.85 12.85 -35.59
CA GLN A 210 32.38 13.09 -36.96
C GLN A 210 32.72 14.48 -37.54
N GLY A 211 33.66 15.20 -36.92
CA GLY A 211 34.17 16.47 -37.45
C GLY A 211 33.29 17.68 -37.14
N PRO A 212 33.72 18.89 -37.52
CA PRO A 212 33.11 20.14 -37.05
C PRO A 212 31.74 20.36 -37.70
N VAL A 213 30.68 20.13 -36.94
CA VAL A 213 29.31 20.54 -37.28
C VAL A 213 29.00 21.89 -36.65
N GLU A 214 28.53 22.81 -37.48
CA GLU A 214 28.06 24.14 -37.10
C GLU A 214 27.00 24.07 -35.98
N LEU A 215 27.15 24.97 -35.00
CA LEU A 215 26.45 25.03 -33.72
C LEU A 215 24.94 25.39 -33.78
N THR A 216 24.28 25.23 -34.92
CA THR A 216 22.86 25.59 -35.10
C THR A 216 21.91 24.40 -34.95
N HIS A 217 22.39 23.15 -34.95
CA HIS A 217 21.53 21.96 -34.85
C HIS A 217 21.36 21.41 -33.41
N PHE A 218 22.10 21.91 -32.42
CA PHE A 218 22.09 21.35 -31.06
C PHE A 218 20.93 21.83 -30.18
N LYS A 219 20.30 22.96 -30.52
CA LYS A 219 19.12 23.46 -29.79
C LYS A 219 17.85 22.63 -30.05
N SER A 220 17.75 21.95 -31.20
CA SER A 220 16.58 21.10 -31.51
C SER A 220 16.59 19.75 -30.80
N LEU A 221 17.76 19.17 -30.52
CA LEU A 221 17.85 17.84 -29.89
C LEU A 221 17.65 17.87 -28.36
N ILE A 222 17.96 18.99 -27.69
CA ILE A 222 17.68 19.15 -26.26
C ILE A 222 16.17 19.36 -26.03
N LEU A 223 15.50 20.13 -26.90
CA LEU A 223 14.04 20.33 -26.81
C LEU A 223 13.24 19.07 -27.19
N TYR A 224 13.76 18.19 -28.06
CA TYR A 224 13.06 16.95 -28.42
C TYR A 224 13.02 15.92 -27.27
N LYS A 225 13.97 15.98 -26.31
CA LYS A 225 14.01 15.05 -25.17
C LYS A 225 13.18 15.51 -23.96
N GLU A 226 12.84 16.80 -23.86
CA GLU A 226 11.87 17.29 -22.87
C GLU A 226 10.43 16.86 -23.19
N PHE A 227 10.10 16.58 -24.46
CA PHE A 227 8.76 16.16 -24.87
C PHE A 227 8.46 14.66 -24.67
N HIS A 228 9.49 13.81 -24.45
CA HIS A 228 9.33 12.35 -24.31
C HIS A 228 9.62 11.79 -22.91
N LEU A 229 9.82 12.65 -21.91
CA LEU A 229 10.00 12.26 -20.50
C LEU A 229 8.82 12.69 -19.60
N LYS A 230 7.69 13.07 -20.21
CA LYS A 230 6.39 13.24 -19.55
C LYS A 230 5.34 12.35 -20.21
N VAL A 231 5.55 11.03 -20.16
CA VAL A 231 4.51 9.99 -20.07
C VAL A 231 5.08 8.89 -19.20
#